data_AF-A0A7C2LH46-F1
#
_entry.id   AF-A0A7C2LH46-F1
#
_cell.length_a   1.000
_cell.length_b   1.000
_cell.length_c   1.000
_cell.angle_alpha   90.00
_cell.angle_beta   90.00
_cell.angle_gamma   90.00
#
_symmetry.space_group_name_H-M   'P 1'
#
loop_
_entity.id
_entity.type
_entity.pdbx_description
1 polymer ?
#
loop_
_entity_poly.entity_id
_entity_poly.type
_entity_poly.pdbx_seq_one_letter_code
_entity_poly.pdbx_strand_id
1 'polypeptide(L)'
;MRFRNGFVLFSRRLAGVTPPLTAAVLGAGFALMVLALVVFSQPLPPERFRDRTALWQRSGKNILSGFRNMYNFHVLHEPGAEYPFRAWFFGWAMEDCNTNVPGFRGCDAIFAARAKRLEGPWEVYAGDGKWDATGNPRLWRPLFAPLGTYFDEWHNGDPSVVKVGKRYYMAYSATGHDKDRKPDGTPSDSDGSYLCIMGAVSEDGIHWKRSEKPILAYPREYGRKAIEGDVVVYGSYHRPSILYENGVFKMWFDYWTPRGVAMGYAENRGDFLNPADWQVIRAGKEPCLWEFPNPDVVKVGKLYYAYADASGYANHPWTGRKIVEAVSRDGLNWQVLGYIEPDADAPAIHVPEALVLNEKGATRIYLFYACQIGGEPEYDYRYNRIRTMWRTVSDEEPP
;
A
#
# COMPACT_ATOMS: atom_id res chain seq x y z
N MET A 1 -15.64 21.38 4.73
CA MET A 1 -14.23 20.96 4.76
C MET A 1 -13.94 20.22 3.46
N ARG A 2 -13.14 20.81 2.57
CA ARG A 2 -12.76 20.16 1.30
C ARG A 2 -11.61 19.20 1.59
N PHE A 3 -11.87 17.89 1.51
CA PHE A 3 -10.85 16.86 1.54
C PHE A 3 -9.90 17.07 0.36
N ARG A 4 -8.66 17.45 0.65
CA ARG A 4 -7.55 17.32 -0.31
C ARG A 4 -6.73 16.11 0.15
N ASN A 5 -7.18 14.92 -0.24
CA ASN A 5 -6.36 13.72 -0.11
C ASN A 5 -5.06 13.95 -0.88
N GLY A 6 -3.91 13.68 -0.27
CA GLY A 6 -2.54 13.92 -0.76
C GLY A 6 -2.12 13.18 -2.04
N PHE A 7 -3.05 12.86 -2.93
CA PHE A 7 -2.81 12.07 -4.15
C PHE A 7 -3.06 12.81 -5.47
N VAL A 8 -3.29 14.12 -5.45
CA VAL A 8 -3.63 14.89 -6.66
C VAL A 8 -2.65 16.02 -6.89
N LEU A 9 -1.56 15.76 -7.64
CA LEU A 9 -0.87 16.77 -8.46
C LEU A 9 0.19 16.14 -9.39
N PHE A 10 -0.23 15.37 -10.39
CA PHE A 10 0.59 15.13 -11.59
C PHE A 10 -0.27 15.26 -12.85
N SER A 11 -0.41 16.49 -13.38
CA SER A 11 -0.72 16.73 -14.81
C SER A 11 -0.57 18.21 -15.26
N ARG A 12 0.28 19.02 -14.63
CA ARG A 12 0.58 20.36 -15.18
C ARG A 12 2.07 20.68 -15.15
N ARG A 13 2.78 20.18 -16.17
CA ARG A 13 3.86 20.91 -16.86
C ARG A 13 4.33 20.07 -18.05
N LEU A 14 3.95 20.50 -19.26
CA LEU A 14 4.74 20.56 -20.50
C LEU A 14 3.82 20.70 -21.73
N ALA A 15 3.43 21.94 -22.01
CA ALA A 15 3.05 22.51 -23.32
C ALA A 15 2.62 23.95 -22.99
N GLY A 16 3.40 25.00 -23.22
CA GLY A 16 3.97 25.40 -24.50
C GLY A 16 3.36 26.77 -24.85
N VAL A 17 3.83 27.84 -24.20
CA VAL A 17 3.56 29.22 -24.63
C VAL A 17 4.91 29.89 -24.81
N THR A 18 5.34 29.99 -26.07
CA THR A 18 6.44 30.85 -26.50
C THR A 18 5.97 32.30 -26.58
N PRO A 19 6.68 33.26 -25.98
CA PRO A 19 6.74 34.63 -26.49
C PRO A 19 8.08 34.87 -27.22
N PRO A 20 8.14 35.87 -28.11
CA PRO A 20 9.17 35.97 -29.13
C PRO A 20 10.49 36.56 -28.60
N LEU A 21 11.57 36.14 -29.27
CA LEU A 21 12.91 36.71 -29.19
C LEU A 21 12.93 38.19 -29.58
N THR A 22 13.55 39.03 -28.75
CA THR A 22 14.25 40.23 -29.18
C THR A 22 15.65 40.24 -28.56
N ALA A 23 16.62 40.63 -29.39
CA ALA A 23 18.04 40.41 -29.21
C ALA A 23 18.78 41.60 -28.54
N ALA A 24 20.00 41.27 -28.09
CA ALA A 24 21.16 42.14 -27.78
C ALA A 24 21.16 42.86 -26.42
N VAL A 25 22.18 42.61 -25.58
CA VAL A 25 23.53 43.24 -25.62
C VAL A 25 24.47 42.53 -24.62
N LEU A 26 25.75 42.50 -25.02
CA LEU A 26 26.97 41.99 -24.38
C LEU A 26 27.18 42.31 -22.88
N GLY A 27 27.81 41.36 -22.17
CA GLY A 27 28.50 41.61 -20.90
C GLY A 27 29.27 40.38 -20.44
N ALA A 28 30.58 40.38 -20.65
CA ALA A 28 31.50 39.29 -20.31
C ALA A 28 31.62 39.07 -18.79
N GLY A 29 31.80 37.81 -18.40
CA GLY A 29 32.32 37.43 -17.09
C GLY A 29 31.47 36.40 -16.37
N PHE A 30 31.83 35.12 -16.51
CA PHE A 30 32.00 34.13 -15.42
C PHE A 30 32.15 32.75 -16.06
N ALA A 31 33.38 32.26 -16.08
CA ALA A 31 33.67 30.84 -16.24
C ALA A 31 33.48 30.15 -14.87
N LEU A 32 33.12 28.86 -14.94
CA LEU A 32 32.97 27.84 -13.91
C LEU A 32 31.55 27.49 -13.41
N MET A 33 31.34 26.17 -13.43
CA MET A 33 30.22 25.37 -12.91
C MET A 33 28.94 25.30 -13.75
N VAL A 34 29.07 24.74 -14.96
CA VAL A 34 28.06 23.80 -15.46
C VAL A 34 28.26 22.49 -14.69
N LEU A 35 27.76 22.42 -13.45
CA LEU A 35 27.47 21.12 -12.86
C LEU A 35 26.20 20.65 -13.56
N ALA A 36 26.37 19.75 -14.51
CA ALA A 36 25.25 19.02 -15.09
C ALA A 36 24.51 18.32 -13.94
N LEU A 37 23.37 18.88 -13.53
CA LEU A 37 22.31 18.14 -12.90
C LEU A 37 21.82 17.15 -13.96
N VAL A 38 22.53 16.03 -14.08
CA VAL A 38 21.95 14.82 -14.66
C VAL A 38 20.89 14.40 -13.65
N VAL A 39 19.70 14.97 -13.80
CA VAL A 39 18.49 14.34 -13.29
C VAL A 39 18.46 13.00 -14.01
N PHE A 40 18.81 11.94 -13.30
CA PHE A 40 18.59 10.57 -13.77
C PHE A 40 17.07 10.36 -13.87
N SER A 41 16.44 10.92 -14.90
CA SER A 41 15.17 10.40 -15.40
C SER A 41 15.54 9.15 -16.19
N GLN A 42 15.78 8.04 -15.48
CA GLN A 42 15.65 6.76 -16.16
C GLN A 42 14.19 6.69 -16.64
N PRO A 43 13.93 6.66 -17.95
CA PRO A 43 12.58 6.48 -18.45
C PRO A 43 12.01 5.20 -17.84
N LEU A 44 10.71 5.19 -17.58
CA LEU A 44 10.04 3.98 -17.12
C LEU A 44 10.36 2.83 -18.09
N PRO A 45 10.63 1.61 -17.59
CA PRO A 45 10.94 0.47 -18.43
C PRO A 45 9.79 0.27 -19.42
N PRO A 46 10.04 0.11 -20.74
CA PRO A 46 9.01 -0.11 -21.75
C PRO A 46 8.07 -1.27 -21.40
N GLU A 47 8.60 -2.28 -20.71
CA GLU A 47 7.88 -3.46 -20.23
C GLU A 47 6.69 -3.11 -19.33
N ARG A 48 6.74 -1.97 -18.60
CA ARG A 48 5.64 -1.49 -17.75
C ARG A 48 4.34 -1.22 -18.52
N PHE A 49 4.44 -0.97 -19.83
CA PHE A 49 3.30 -0.70 -20.71
C PHE A 49 2.83 -1.95 -21.49
N ARG A 50 3.34 -3.14 -21.15
CA ARG A 50 2.84 -4.40 -21.68
C ARG A 50 1.55 -4.80 -20.96
N ASP A 51 0.47 -4.99 -21.71
CA ASP A 51 -0.78 -5.55 -21.19
C ASP A 51 -0.61 -7.05 -20.89
N ARG A 52 -0.88 -7.44 -19.65
CA ARG A 52 -0.83 -8.83 -19.15
C ARG A 52 -2.21 -9.36 -18.75
N THR A 53 -3.28 -8.61 -19.02
CA THR A 53 -4.65 -8.94 -18.59
C THR A 53 -5.07 -10.35 -18.99
N ALA A 54 -4.72 -10.80 -20.20
CA ALA A 54 -5.08 -12.12 -20.70
C ALA A 54 -4.47 -13.30 -19.92
N LEU A 55 -3.45 -13.07 -19.09
CA LEU A 55 -2.86 -14.09 -18.23
C LEU A 55 -3.71 -14.36 -16.97
N TRP A 56 -4.62 -13.44 -16.63
CA TRP A 56 -5.37 -13.47 -15.39
C TRP A 56 -6.82 -13.92 -15.63
N GLN A 57 -7.27 -14.84 -14.79
CA GLN A 57 -8.66 -15.28 -14.72
C GLN A 57 -9.38 -14.49 -13.63
N ARG A 58 -10.65 -14.16 -13.87
CA ARG A 58 -11.49 -13.39 -12.93
C ARG A 58 -12.75 -14.18 -12.61
N SER A 59 -13.17 -14.15 -11.35
CA SER A 59 -14.47 -14.73 -10.98
C SER A 59 -15.63 -13.79 -11.30
N GLY A 60 -15.37 -12.47 -11.39
CA GLY A 60 -16.39 -11.42 -11.43
C GLY A 60 -17.20 -11.28 -10.14
N LYS A 61 -16.92 -12.09 -9.12
CA LYS A 61 -17.64 -12.12 -7.84
C LYS A 61 -16.94 -11.23 -6.82
N ASN A 62 -17.73 -10.52 -6.02
CA ASN A 62 -17.21 -9.78 -4.89
C ASN A 62 -16.89 -10.76 -3.75
N ILE A 63 -15.68 -10.63 -3.19
CA ILE A 63 -15.24 -11.33 -1.97
C ILE A 63 -15.88 -10.67 -0.74
N LEU A 64 -15.81 -9.34 -0.71
CA LEU A 64 -16.52 -8.48 0.24
C LEU A 64 -17.07 -7.27 -0.52
N SER A 65 -18.21 -6.74 -0.10
CA SER A 65 -18.82 -5.55 -0.71
C SER A 65 -19.81 -4.87 0.22
N GLY A 66 -20.26 -3.67 -0.16
CA GLY A 66 -21.28 -2.91 0.55
C GLY A 66 -20.73 -1.99 1.63
N PHE A 67 -19.41 -2.01 1.84
CA PHE A 67 -18.71 -1.09 2.73
C PHE A 67 -18.50 0.29 2.08
N ARG A 68 -18.11 1.26 2.91
CA ARG A 68 -17.95 2.66 2.53
C ARG A 68 -16.68 2.94 1.73
N ASN A 69 -15.53 2.49 2.24
CA ASN A 69 -14.23 2.69 1.59
C ASN A 69 -13.17 1.73 2.16
N MET A 70 -13.02 0.51 1.64
CA MET A 70 -12.08 -0.49 2.18
C MET A 70 -11.26 -1.21 1.12
N TYR A 71 -10.03 -1.58 1.46
CA TYR A 71 -9.01 -2.09 0.54
C TYR A 71 -7.88 -2.81 1.30
N ASN A 72 -6.82 -3.24 0.61
CA ASN A 72 -5.69 -4.02 1.15
C ASN A 72 -6.14 -5.34 1.80
N PHE A 73 -6.84 -6.20 1.06
CA PHE A 73 -7.36 -7.45 1.59
C PHE A 73 -6.28 -8.54 1.68
N HIS A 74 -5.44 -8.45 2.71
CA HIS A 74 -4.28 -9.32 2.92
C HIS A 74 -4.73 -10.67 3.47
N VAL A 75 -4.48 -11.77 2.74
CA VAL A 75 -4.98 -13.10 3.08
C VAL A 75 -3.85 -14.05 3.47
N LEU A 76 -4.04 -14.80 4.56
CA LEU A 76 -3.25 -15.97 4.92
C LEU A 76 -4.05 -17.26 4.78
N HIS A 77 -3.34 -18.33 4.40
CA HIS A 77 -3.88 -19.69 4.34
C HIS A 77 -3.23 -20.59 5.39
N GLU A 78 -4.06 -21.15 6.25
CA GLU A 78 -3.71 -22.02 7.38
C GLU A 78 -4.45 -23.36 7.26
N PRO A 79 -3.90 -24.31 6.48
CA PRO A 79 -4.56 -25.59 6.24
C PRO A 79 -4.82 -26.34 7.55
N GLY A 80 -6.01 -26.90 7.68
CA GLY A 80 -6.44 -27.68 8.85
C GLY A 80 -7.11 -26.87 9.97
N ALA A 81 -7.10 -25.54 9.91
CA ALA A 81 -7.95 -24.72 10.78
C ALA A 81 -9.43 -24.83 10.37
N GLU A 82 -10.37 -24.60 11.30
CA GLU A 82 -11.81 -24.56 10.96
C GLU A 82 -12.11 -23.49 9.89
N TYR A 83 -11.42 -22.36 10.01
CA TYR A 83 -11.40 -21.28 9.03
C TYR A 83 -9.97 -21.16 8.49
N PRO A 84 -9.61 -21.91 7.43
CA PRO A 84 -8.25 -21.94 6.90
C PRO A 84 -7.87 -20.65 6.19
N PHE A 85 -8.82 -19.78 5.83
CA PHE A 85 -8.50 -18.47 5.28
C PHE A 85 -8.77 -17.40 6.31
N ARG A 86 -7.78 -16.55 6.55
CA ARG A 86 -7.88 -15.36 7.41
C ARG A 86 -7.42 -14.16 6.61
N ALA A 87 -8.04 -13.02 6.86
CA ALA A 87 -7.65 -11.79 6.22
C ALA A 87 -7.61 -10.62 7.18
N TRP A 88 -6.74 -9.65 6.87
CA TRP A 88 -6.69 -8.35 7.48
C TRP A 88 -6.76 -7.31 6.39
N PHE A 89 -7.57 -6.28 6.62
CA PHE A 89 -7.88 -5.26 5.64
C PHE A 89 -8.28 -4.00 6.36
N PHE A 90 -8.39 -2.88 5.67
CA PHE A 90 -8.63 -1.63 6.37
C PHE A 90 -9.47 -0.63 5.58
N GLY A 91 -9.87 0.41 6.29
CA GLY A 91 -10.55 1.57 5.73
C GLY A 91 -11.76 1.96 6.57
N TRP A 92 -12.84 2.33 5.89
CA TRP A 92 -14.10 2.77 6.47
C TRP A 92 -15.20 1.75 6.20
N ALA A 93 -15.74 1.15 7.25
CA ALA A 93 -16.76 0.12 7.11
C ALA A 93 -18.10 0.70 6.64
N MET A 94 -18.68 1.64 7.39
CA MET A 94 -20.04 2.14 7.13
C MET A 94 -20.11 3.65 6.87
N GLU A 95 -19.47 4.45 7.71
CA GLU A 95 -19.40 5.91 7.58
C GLU A 95 -17.97 6.36 7.33
N ASP A 96 -17.79 7.51 6.69
CA ASP A 96 -16.46 8.10 6.49
C ASP A 96 -15.78 8.24 7.86
N CYS A 97 -14.53 7.78 7.98
CA CYS A 97 -13.78 7.74 9.24
C CYS A 97 -14.40 6.90 10.37
N ASN A 98 -15.23 5.90 10.06
CA ASN A 98 -15.82 4.98 11.04
C ASN A 98 -16.55 5.69 12.20
N THR A 99 -17.15 6.86 11.94
CA THR A 99 -17.87 7.67 12.95
C THR A 99 -19.03 6.95 13.61
N ASN A 100 -19.54 5.90 12.97
CA ASN A 100 -20.58 5.03 13.50
C ASN A 100 -20.12 4.09 14.63
N VAL A 101 -18.81 3.98 14.90
CA VAL A 101 -18.26 3.11 15.94
C VAL A 101 -18.08 3.92 17.24
N PRO A 102 -18.88 3.66 18.30
CA PRO A 102 -18.81 4.45 19.52
C PRO A 102 -17.42 4.41 20.16
N GLY A 103 -16.86 5.58 20.45
CA GLY A 103 -15.57 5.72 21.12
C GLY A 103 -14.35 5.49 20.22
N PHE A 104 -14.52 5.16 18.94
CA PHE A 104 -13.41 5.10 18.00
C PHE A 104 -12.82 6.49 17.77
N ARG A 105 -11.49 6.58 17.80
CA ARG A 105 -10.72 7.81 17.55
C ARG A 105 -9.88 7.57 16.30
N GLY A 106 -9.76 8.56 15.41
CA GLY A 106 -9.10 8.40 14.11
C GLY A 106 -10.10 8.22 12.97
N CYS A 107 -9.62 7.68 11.85
CA CYS A 107 -10.38 7.57 10.61
C CYS A 107 -10.27 6.17 10.00
N ASP A 108 -9.10 5.82 9.46
CA ASP A 108 -8.85 4.48 8.92
C ASP A 108 -8.53 3.49 10.03
N ALA A 109 -9.09 2.29 9.91
CA ALA A 109 -8.94 1.23 10.90
C ALA A 109 -8.76 -0.14 10.24
N ILE A 110 -8.02 -1.02 10.91
CA ILE A 110 -7.81 -2.41 10.50
C ILE A 110 -8.94 -3.30 11.02
N PHE A 111 -9.45 -4.15 10.15
CA PHE A 111 -10.48 -5.16 10.39
C PHE A 111 -9.94 -6.56 10.09
N ALA A 112 -10.58 -7.58 10.64
CA ALA A 112 -10.26 -8.98 10.35
C ALA A 112 -11.45 -9.68 9.69
N ALA A 113 -11.15 -10.61 8.79
CA ALA A 113 -12.12 -11.52 8.19
C ALA A 113 -11.61 -12.97 8.23
N ARG A 114 -12.50 -13.93 8.08
CA ARG A 114 -12.18 -15.35 7.98
C ARG A 114 -13.13 -16.09 7.05
N ALA A 115 -12.68 -17.17 6.44
CA ALA A 115 -13.53 -18.00 5.58
C ALA A 115 -13.13 -19.48 5.60
N LYS A 116 -14.11 -20.34 5.31
CA LYS A 116 -13.91 -21.79 5.14
C LYS A 116 -13.36 -22.16 3.76
N ARG A 117 -13.55 -21.26 2.78
CA ARG A 117 -13.10 -21.38 1.38
C ARG A 117 -12.69 -20.00 0.88
N LEU A 118 -11.76 -19.93 -0.06
CA LEU A 118 -11.23 -18.66 -0.56
C LEU A 118 -12.33 -17.80 -1.20
N GLU A 119 -13.27 -18.43 -1.90
CA GLU A 119 -14.41 -17.78 -2.57
C GLU A 119 -15.48 -17.31 -1.58
N GLY A 120 -15.34 -17.63 -0.29
CA GLY A 120 -16.28 -17.30 0.76
C GLY A 120 -17.33 -18.39 1.05
N PRO A 121 -18.38 -18.05 1.82
CA PRO A 121 -18.63 -16.74 2.39
C PRO A 121 -17.54 -16.33 3.39
N TRP A 122 -17.21 -15.04 3.40
CA TRP A 122 -16.30 -14.44 4.36
C TRP A 122 -17.08 -13.86 5.53
N GLU A 123 -16.61 -14.13 6.74
CA GLU A 123 -17.14 -13.54 7.97
C GLU A 123 -16.21 -12.42 8.43
N VAL A 124 -16.75 -11.26 8.82
CA VAL A 124 -15.96 -10.12 9.32
C VAL A 124 -16.12 -9.98 10.82
N TYR A 125 -15.03 -9.67 11.53
CA TYR A 125 -15.04 -9.51 12.97
C TYR A 125 -16.01 -8.40 13.41
N ALA A 126 -16.89 -8.72 14.37
CA ALA A 126 -17.96 -7.86 14.84
C ALA A 126 -17.77 -7.39 16.30
N GLY A 127 -16.57 -7.59 16.86
CA GLY A 127 -16.27 -7.28 18.26
C GLY A 127 -16.70 -8.39 19.21
N ASP A 128 -16.15 -8.37 20.44
CA ASP A 128 -16.52 -9.27 21.54
C ASP A 128 -16.54 -10.78 21.16
N GLY A 129 -15.57 -11.21 20.34
CA GLY A 129 -15.47 -12.59 19.87
C GLY A 129 -16.51 -13.01 18.83
N LYS A 130 -17.32 -12.07 18.31
CA LYS A 130 -18.38 -12.33 17.31
C LYS A 130 -17.90 -12.07 15.90
N TRP A 131 -18.58 -12.71 14.95
CA TRP A 131 -18.30 -12.65 13.53
C TRP A 131 -19.60 -12.43 12.76
N ASP A 132 -19.59 -11.46 11.86
CA ASP A 132 -20.69 -11.16 10.96
C ASP A 132 -20.58 -12.02 9.69
N ALA A 133 -21.54 -12.92 9.50
CA ALA A 133 -21.69 -13.74 8.30
C ALA A 133 -22.70 -13.17 7.29
N THR A 134 -23.32 -12.02 7.59
CA THR A 134 -24.35 -11.40 6.75
C THR A 134 -23.80 -10.42 5.72
N GLY A 135 -22.55 -9.95 5.94
CA GLY A 135 -21.93 -8.93 5.09
C GLY A 135 -22.47 -7.53 5.35
N ASN A 136 -22.86 -7.21 6.59
CA ASN A 136 -23.42 -5.92 7.00
C ASN A 136 -22.34 -5.06 7.69
N PRO A 137 -21.78 -4.03 7.01
CA PRO A 137 -20.67 -3.24 7.55
C PRO A 137 -20.98 -2.47 8.83
N ARG A 138 -22.27 -2.28 9.17
CA ARG A 138 -22.66 -1.67 10.45
C ARG A 138 -22.23 -2.51 11.66
N LEU A 139 -22.10 -3.82 11.48
CA LEU A 139 -21.72 -4.75 12.53
C LEU A 139 -20.20 -4.85 12.71
N TRP A 140 -19.42 -4.47 11.71
CA TRP A 140 -17.98 -4.69 11.71
C TRP A 140 -17.29 -3.80 12.74
N ARG A 141 -16.28 -4.35 13.40
CA ARG A 141 -15.52 -3.62 14.42
C ARG A 141 -14.02 -3.67 14.11
N PRO A 142 -13.32 -2.54 14.30
CA PRO A 142 -11.88 -2.51 14.14
C PRO A 142 -11.19 -3.35 15.21
N LEU A 143 -10.00 -3.86 14.90
CA LEU A 143 -9.20 -4.66 15.83
C LEU A 143 -8.64 -3.84 16.99
N PHE A 144 -8.30 -2.58 16.72
CA PHE A 144 -7.82 -1.63 17.72
C PHE A 144 -8.03 -0.19 17.25
N ALA A 145 -7.96 0.75 18.18
CA ALA A 145 -7.93 2.18 17.92
C ALA A 145 -6.47 2.71 17.94
N PRO A 146 -6.20 3.84 17.27
CA PRO A 146 -4.95 4.57 17.38
C PRO A 146 -4.55 4.86 18.83
N LEU A 147 -3.24 4.91 19.10
CA LEU A 147 -2.68 5.13 20.44
C LEU A 147 -2.78 6.59 20.92
N GLY A 148 -3.06 7.54 20.05
CA GLY A 148 -3.09 8.97 20.40
C GLY A 148 -1.71 9.62 20.42
N THR A 149 -0.75 9.07 19.68
CA THR A 149 0.62 9.62 19.56
C THR A 149 0.78 10.39 18.25
N TYR A 150 1.87 11.14 18.10
CA TYR A 150 2.13 11.93 16.88
C TYR A 150 2.28 11.12 15.60
N PHE A 151 2.46 9.80 15.71
CA PHE A 151 2.59 8.89 14.59
C PHE A 151 1.43 7.88 14.50
N ASP A 152 0.50 7.90 15.46
CA ASP A 152 -0.58 6.92 15.57
C ASP A 152 -1.83 7.58 16.18
N GLU A 153 -2.55 8.33 15.35
CA GLU A 153 -3.71 9.13 15.77
C GLU A 153 -4.86 9.11 14.80
N TRP A 154 -4.55 9.08 13.51
CA TRP A 154 -5.53 9.33 12.47
C TRP A 154 -5.77 8.11 11.58
N HIS A 155 -4.71 7.39 11.21
CA HIS A 155 -4.78 6.29 10.26
C HIS A 155 -4.03 5.08 10.80
N ASN A 156 -4.71 3.93 10.88
CA ASN A 156 -4.09 2.62 11.01
C ASN A 156 -4.57 1.75 9.85
N GLY A 157 -3.64 1.34 9.01
CA GLY A 157 -3.98 0.72 7.73
C GLY A 157 -2.88 -0.15 7.16
N ASP A 158 -3.11 -0.58 5.94
CA ASP A 158 -2.23 -1.41 5.12
C ASP A 158 -1.57 -2.57 5.89
N PRO A 159 -2.36 -3.47 6.50
CA PRO A 159 -1.81 -4.56 7.30
C PRO A 159 -1.19 -5.62 6.39
N SER A 160 0.08 -5.95 6.62
CA SER A 160 0.71 -7.17 6.09
C SER A 160 1.06 -8.10 7.24
N VAL A 161 0.65 -9.36 7.14
CA VAL A 161 0.68 -10.32 8.24
C VAL A 161 1.37 -11.60 7.81
N VAL A 162 2.27 -12.11 8.65
CA VAL A 162 2.83 -13.46 8.50
C VAL A 162 2.61 -14.27 9.77
N LYS A 163 2.52 -15.59 9.61
CA LYS A 163 2.51 -16.52 10.73
C LYS A 163 3.86 -17.22 10.84
N VAL A 164 4.52 -17.08 12.00
CA VAL A 164 5.77 -17.78 12.31
C VAL A 164 5.53 -18.68 13.51
N GLY A 165 5.57 -20.00 13.27
CA GLY A 165 5.16 -20.98 14.27
C GLY A 165 3.70 -20.79 14.68
N LYS A 166 3.47 -20.45 15.96
CA LYS A 166 2.12 -20.24 16.51
C LYS A 166 1.69 -18.77 16.59
N ARG A 167 2.55 -17.84 16.20
CA ARG A 167 2.31 -16.40 16.36
C ARG A 167 2.15 -15.70 15.02
N TYR A 168 1.26 -14.72 15.00
CA TYR A 168 1.12 -13.76 13.91
C TYR A 168 1.97 -12.53 14.19
N TYR A 169 2.53 -11.99 13.13
CA TYR A 169 3.32 -10.77 13.11
C TYR A 169 2.70 -9.88 12.05
N MET A 170 2.37 -8.65 12.40
CA MET A 170 1.78 -7.66 11.52
C MET A 170 2.70 -6.45 11.45
N ALA A 171 3.06 -6.04 10.25
CA ALA A 171 3.50 -4.67 10.00
C ALA A 171 2.31 -3.90 9.43
N TYR A 172 2.12 -2.67 9.86
CA TYR A 172 1.01 -1.85 9.39
C TYR A 172 1.40 -0.38 9.36
N SER A 173 0.74 0.36 8.49
CA SER A 173 0.89 1.80 8.37
C SER A 173 0.25 2.53 9.54
N ALA A 174 0.95 3.54 10.08
CA ALA A 174 0.40 4.45 11.06
C ALA A 174 0.67 5.90 10.68
N THR A 175 -0.36 6.74 10.84
CA THR A 175 -0.28 8.19 10.63
C THR A 175 -0.79 8.95 11.85
N GLY A 176 -0.09 10.02 12.19
CA GLY A 176 -0.55 10.96 13.22
C GLY A 176 -0.23 12.41 12.87
N HIS A 177 -0.71 13.30 13.73
CA HIS A 177 -0.50 14.74 13.63
C HIS A 177 0.90 15.05 14.16
N ASP A 178 1.85 15.39 13.28
CA ASP A 178 3.31 15.36 13.47
C ASP A 178 3.82 16.17 14.69
N LYS A 179 4.77 17.09 14.55
CA LYS A 179 5.40 17.72 15.71
C LYS A 179 4.50 18.78 16.32
N ASP A 180 3.71 19.49 15.52
CA ASP A 180 2.79 20.51 16.01
C ASP A 180 1.45 19.96 16.54
N ARG A 181 1.18 18.66 16.33
CA ARG A 181 -0.01 17.92 16.77
C ARG A 181 -1.31 18.50 16.18
N LYS A 182 -1.25 19.14 15.00
CA LYS A 182 -2.41 19.65 14.27
C LYS A 182 -2.80 18.72 13.13
N PRO A 183 -4.11 18.54 12.87
CA PRO A 183 -4.54 17.80 11.69
C PRO A 183 -4.04 18.46 10.41
N ASP A 184 -3.54 17.63 9.50
CA ASP A 184 -3.07 18.06 8.18
C ASP A 184 -4.14 18.88 7.44
N GLY A 185 -3.68 19.93 6.76
CA GLY A 185 -4.53 20.82 5.98
C GLY A 185 -5.35 21.82 6.80
N THR A 186 -5.19 21.84 8.13
CA THR A 186 -5.76 22.92 8.95
C THR A 186 -4.90 24.19 8.84
N PRO A 187 -5.48 25.41 8.99
CA PRO A 187 -4.70 26.65 8.88
C PRO A 187 -3.56 26.80 9.89
N SER A 188 -3.58 26.02 10.97
CA SER A 188 -2.57 26.01 12.03
C SER A 188 -1.49 24.94 11.86
N ASP A 189 -1.64 24.06 10.88
CA ASP A 189 -0.69 22.99 10.58
C ASP A 189 0.53 23.53 9.82
N SER A 190 1.71 23.08 10.22
CA SER A 190 3.02 23.56 9.77
C SER A 190 3.94 22.46 9.26
N ASP A 191 3.67 21.20 9.60
CA ASP A 191 4.49 20.04 9.27
C ASP A 191 3.73 18.89 8.61
N GLY A 192 2.40 18.88 8.65
CA GLY A 192 1.56 17.88 8.01
C GLY A 192 1.39 16.62 8.86
N SER A 193 1.33 15.48 8.19
CA SER A 193 1.23 14.19 8.88
C SER A 193 2.57 13.51 9.02
N TYR A 194 2.76 12.77 10.11
CA TYR A 194 3.89 11.86 10.27
C TYR A 194 3.48 10.46 9.86
N LEU A 195 4.12 9.91 8.82
CA LEU A 195 3.83 8.59 8.30
C LEU A 195 4.94 7.61 8.70
N CYS A 196 4.54 6.46 9.23
CA CYS A 196 5.48 5.43 9.65
C CYS A 196 4.89 4.02 9.58
N ILE A 197 5.73 3.03 9.87
CA ILE A 197 5.34 1.63 9.96
C ILE A 197 5.47 1.18 11.42
N MET A 198 4.39 0.61 11.92
CA MET A 198 4.28 0.03 13.27
C MET A 198 4.29 -1.49 13.19
N GLY A 199 4.68 -2.13 14.30
CA GLY A 199 4.68 -3.59 14.44
C GLY A 199 3.60 -4.04 15.41
N ALA A 200 3.06 -5.24 15.20
CA ALA A 200 2.19 -5.90 16.17
C ALA A 200 2.38 -7.42 16.15
N VAL A 201 2.16 -8.08 17.29
CA VAL A 201 2.16 -9.54 17.41
C VAL A 201 0.89 -10.05 18.07
N SER A 202 0.43 -11.23 17.66
CA SER A 202 -0.77 -11.86 18.18
C SER A 202 -0.65 -13.39 18.22
N GLU A 203 -1.39 -14.04 19.11
CA GLU A 203 -1.51 -15.51 19.16
C GLU A 203 -2.76 -16.02 18.43
N ASP A 204 -3.76 -15.16 18.22
CA ASP A 204 -5.06 -15.53 17.65
C ASP A 204 -5.46 -14.73 16.40
N GLY A 205 -4.69 -13.70 16.06
CA GLY A 205 -4.93 -12.81 14.93
C GLY A 205 -5.96 -11.70 15.18
N ILE A 206 -6.49 -11.60 16.42
CA ILE A 206 -7.53 -10.65 16.82
C ILE A 206 -7.03 -9.72 17.93
N HIS A 207 -6.35 -10.27 18.94
CA HIS A 207 -5.79 -9.50 20.05
C HIS A 207 -4.31 -9.23 19.80
N TRP A 208 -3.95 -7.96 19.64
CA TRP A 208 -2.62 -7.55 19.19
C TRP A 208 -1.86 -6.79 20.27
N LYS A 209 -0.61 -7.20 20.54
CA LYS A 209 0.38 -6.40 21.25
C LYS A 209 1.16 -5.59 20.21
N ARG A 210 1.02 -4.27 20.25
CA ARG A 210 1.68 -3.32 19.32
C ARG A 210 3.05 -2.88 19.83
N SER A 211 3.92 -2.44 18.92
CA SER A 211 5.19 -1.79 19.24
C SER A 211 4.91 -0.45 19.94
N GLU A 212 5.77 -0.06 20.87
CA GLU A 212 5.63 1.23 21.57
C GLU A 212 6.08 2.43 20.72
N LYS A 213 6.86 2.16 19.66
CA LYS A 213 7.42 3.13 18.73
C LYS A 213 7.31 2.57 17.30
N PRO A 214 7.43 3.43 16.28
CA PRO A 214 7.55 2.98 14.89
C PRO A 214 8.70 1.99 14.73
N ILE A 215 8.43 0.85 14.10
CA ILE A 215 9.47 -0.13 13.75
C ILE A 215 10.26 0.32 12.52
N LEU A 216 9.65 1.17 11.68
CA LEU A 216 10.33 1.83 10.56
C LEU A 216 9.77 3.24 10.38
N ALA A 217 10.67 4.22 10.29
CA ALA A 217 10.33 5.59 9.95
C ALA A 217 11.57 6.31 9.39
N TYR A 218 11.37 7.41 8.67
CA TYR A 218 12.49 8.23 8.22
C TYR A 218 12.93 9.20 9.33
N PRO A 219 14.18 9.13 9.83
CA PRO A 219 14.58 9.90 11.01
C PRO A 219 14.50 11.43 10.85
N ARG A 220 14.48 11.94 9.62
CA ARG A 220 14.43 13.37 9.31
C ARG A 220 13.02 13.87 8.96
N GLU A 221 12.01 13.05 9.15
CA GLU A 221 10.62 13.41 8.86
C GLU A 221 9.99 14.25 9.97
N TYR A 222 10.30 13.95 11.23
CA TYR A 222 9.65 14.59 12.37
C TYR A 222 9.79 16.12 12.38
N GLY A 223 8.66 16.82 12.28
CA GLY A 223 8.57 18.28 12.23
C GLY A 223 9.13 18.89 10.95
N ARG A 224 9.29 18.10 9.89
CA ARG A 224 9.75 18.58 8.59
C ARG A 224 8.54 18.93 7.75
N LYS A 225 8.49 20.18 7.30
CA LYS A 225 7.45 20.66 6.39
C LYS A 225 7.27 19.75 5.17
N ALA A 226 6.06 19.24 5.02
CA ALA A 226 5.64 18.50 3.84
C ALA A 226 5.71 19.37 2.58
N ILE A 227 6.09 18.78 1.46
CA ILE A 227 6.36 19.53 0.22
C ILE A 227 5.20 19.52 -0.78
N GLU A 228 4.36 18.47 -0.76
CA GLU A 228 3.21 18.27 -1.65
C GLU A 228 2.14 17.42 -0.95
N GLY A 229 1.18 18.04 -0.27
CA GLY A 229 0.28 17.31 0.63
C GLY A 229 1.00 16.92 1.91
N ASP A 230 0.81 15.69 2.37
CA ASP A 230 1.31 15.11 3.63
C ASP A 230 2.65 14.35 3.48
N VAL A 231 3.41 14.62 2.41
CA VAL A 231 4.62 13.83 2.06
C VAL A 231 5.94 14.55 2.32
N VAL A 232 6.92 13.76 2.78
CA VAL A 232 8.32 14.17 2.97
C VAL A 232 9.22 13.35 2.07
N VAL A 233 10.00 14.01 1.21
CA VAL A 233 10.95 13.33 0.31
C VAL A 233 11.96 12.49 1.10
N TYR A 234 12.07 11.24 0.67
CA TYR A 234 12.81 10.12 1.25
C TYR A 234 12.25 9.57 2.56
N GLY A 235 11.13 10.12 3.04
CA GLY A 235 10.35 9.59 4.14
C GLY A 235 8.96 9.17 3.67
N SER A 236 8.00 9.33 4.57
CA SER A 236 6.63 8.88 4.43
C SER A 236 6.57 7.37 4.21
N TYR A 237 7.26 6.62 5.07
CA TYR A 237 7.34 5.16 5.00
C TYR A 237 5.97 4.57 5.34
N HIS A 238 5.41 3.78 4.43
CA HIS A 238 4.05 3.29 4.51
C HIS A 238 3.87 1.97 3.74
N ARG A 239 2.67 1.37 3.83
CA ARG A 239 2.24 0.16 3.11
C ARG A 239 3.29 -0.97 3.11
N PRO A 240 3.57 -1.54 4.29
CA PRO A 240 4.48 -2.66 4.37
C PRO A 240 3.91 -3.91 3.69
N SER A 241 4.77 -4.69 3.05
CA SER A 241 4.55 -6.10 2.75
C SER A 241 5.68 -6.91 3.36
N ILE A 242 5.32 -7.86 4.24
CA ILE A 242 6.27 -8.64 5.02
C ILE A 242 6.30 -10.11 4.61
N LEU A 243 7.50 -10.68 4.58
CA LEU A 243 7.74 -12.11 4.46
C LEU A 243 8.70 -12.56 5.56
N TYR A 244 8.52 -13.78 6.07
CA TYR A 244 9.50 -14.40 6.97
C TYR A 244 10.18 -15.57 6.30
N GLU A 245 11.49 -15.50 6.13
CA GLU A 245 12.29 -16.52 5.47
C GLU A 245 13.66 -16.66 6.13
N ASN A 246 14.10 -17.90 6.35
CA ASN A 246 15.45 -18.22 6.85
C ASN A 246 15.85 -17.46 8.12
N GLY A 247 14.89 -17.26 9.04
CA GLY A 247 15.13 -16.54 10.29
C GLY A 247 15.10 -15.01 10.17
N VAL A 248 14.62 -14.47 9.04
CA VAL A 248 14.65 -13.03 8.74
C VAL A 248 13.25 -12.57 8.39
N PHE A 249 12.79 -11.51 9.07
CA PHE A 249 11.69 -10.71 8.59
C PHE A 249 12.20 -9.78 7.50
N LYS A 250 11.61 -9.89 6.32
CA LYS A 250 11.85 -9.06 5.15
C LYS A 250 10.64 -8.13 5.01
N MET A 251 10.88 -6.85 4.79
CA MET A 251 9.83 -5.86 4.59
C MET A 251 10.11 -5.04 3.34
N TRP A 252 9.19 -5.07 2.39
CA TRP A 252 9.07 -4.06 1.36
C TRP A 252 8.07 -3.01 1.83
N PHE A 253 8.29 -1.77 1.46
CA PHE A 253 7.44 -0.66 1.87
C PHE A 253 7.50 0.42 0.81
N ASP A 254 6.50 1.28 0.73
CA ASP A 254 6.59 2.45 -0.14
C ASP A 254 7.00 3.72 0.62
N TYR A 255 7.60 4.64 -0.11
CA TYR A 255 8.08 5.91 0.41
C TYR A 255 8.16 6.97 -0.70
N TRP A 256 8.18 8.25 -0.33
CA TRP A 256 8.15 9.32 -1.31
C TRP A 256 9.54 9.66 -1.86
N THR A 257 9.63 9.89 -3.17
CA THR A 257 10.85 10.33 -3.85
C THR A 257 10.56 11.50 -4.79
N PRO A 258 11.58 12.18 -5.34
CA PRO A 258 11.37 13.20 -6.38
C PRO A 258 10.69 12.67 -7.66
N ARG A 259 10.63 11.34 -7.84
CA ARG A 259 9.96 10.68 -8.97
C ARG A 259 8.55 10.19 -8.61
N GLY A 260 8.05 10.50 -7.42
CA GLY A 260 6.84 9.91 -6.84
C GLY A 260 7.15 8.75 -5.91
N VAL A 261 6.16 7.89 -5.67
CA VAL A 261 6.24 6.80 -4.69
C VAL A 261 7.14 5.67 -5.19
N ALA A 262 8.10 5.22 -4.40
CA ALA A 262 9.02 4.13 -4.73
C ALA A 262 8.97 3.02 -3.68
N MET A 263 9.43 1.82 -4.04
CA MET A 263 9.55 0.69 -3.13
C MET A 263 10.93 0.67 -2.46
N GLY A 264 10.94 0.70 -1.13
CA GLY A 264 12.10 0.45 -0.27
C GLY A 264 12.14 -0.98 0.27
N TYR A 265 13.18 -1.29 1.03
CA TYR A 265 13.40 -2.60 1.66
C TYR A 265 14.16 -2.51 2.99
N ALA A 266 13.70 -3.31 3.96
CA ALA A 266 14.30 -3.47 5.28
C ALA A 266 14.29 -4.93 5.75
N GLU A 267 15.21 -5.28 6.66
CA GLU A 267 15.30 -6.61 7.30
C GLU A 267 15.29 -6.50 8.82
N ASN A 268 14.81 -7.54 9.50
CA ASN A 268 14.94 -7.73 10.95
C ASN A 268 15.28 -9.20 11.28
N ARG A 269 16.26 -9.41 12.17
CA ARG A 269 16.72 -10.71 12.67
C ARG A 269 16.57 -10.87 14.20
N GLY A 270 16.12 -9.81 14.87
CA GLY A 270 16.00 -9.71 16.33
C GLY A 270 14.54 -9.78 16.77
N ASP A 271 14.17 -8.90 17.71
CA ASP A 271 12.79 -8.74 18.12
C ASP A 271 12.03 -7.91 17.09
N PHE A 272 10.96 -8.49 16.53
CA PHE A 272 10.10 -7.85 15.54
C PHE A 272 9.53 -6.51 16.01
N LEU A 273 9.22 -6.38 17.30
CA LEU A 273 8.66 -5.14 17.86
C LEU A 273 9.72 -4.11 18.28
N ASN A 274 11.01 -4.48 18.24
CA ASN A 274 12.10 -3.59 18.61
C ASN A 274 12.59 -2.81 17.38
N PRO A 275 12.42 -1.47 17.33
CA PRO A 275 12.86 -0.67 16.19
C PRO A 275 14.36 -0.75 15.92
N ALA A 276 15.19 -0.98 16.95
CA ALA A 276 16.64 -1.05 16.78
C ALA A 276 17.11 -2.31 16.02
N ASP A 277 16.26 -3.33 15.92
CA ASP A 277 16.57 -4.57 15.22
C ASP A 277 16.16 -4.53 13.73
N TRP A 278 15.49 -3.45 13.31
CA TRP A 278 15.16 -3.20 11.90
C TRP A 278 16.25 -2.41 11.19
N GLN A 279 16.71 -2.93 10.05
CA GLN A 279 17.73 -2.31 9.23
C GLN A 279 17.17 -1.98 7.85
N VAL A 280 17.12 -0.70 7.49
CA VAL A 280 16.83 -0.26 6.11
C VAL A 280 18.02 -0.58 5.22
N ILE A 281 17.80 -1.36 4.17
CA ILE A 281 18.83 -1.77 3.20
C ILE A 281 18.73 -0.93 1.92
N ARG A 282 17.51 -0.63 1.46
CA ARG A 282 17.25 0.17 0.24
C ARG A 282 16.15 1.19 0.51
N ALA A 283 16.50 2.47 0.41
CA ALA A 283 15.57 3.60 0.49
C ALA A 283 16.25 4.88 -0.02
N GLY A 284 15.59 6.03 0.14
CA GLY A 284 16.13 7.32 -0.24
C GLY A 284 16.37 7.40 -1.76
N LYS A 285 17.63 7.53 -2.17
CA LYS A 285 18.03 7.64 -3.58
C LYS A 285 18.20 6.29 -4.28
N GLU A 286 18.17 5.21 -3.52
CA GLU A 286 18.43 3.85 -4.02
C GLU A 286 17.25 2.92 -3.69
N PRO A 287 16.04 3.18 -4.21
CA PRO A 287 14.90 2.27 -4.02
C PRO A 287 15.17 0.92 -4.66
N CYS A 288 14.43 -0.11 -4.23
CA CYS A 288 14.32 -1.37 -4.94
C CYS A 288 13.67 -1.19 -6.31
N LEU A 289 12.62 -0.36 -6.38
CA LEU A 289 11.92 -0.08 -7.63
C LEU A 289 11.28 1.32 -7.59
N TRP A 290 11.45 2.08 -8.67
CA TRP A 290 10.87 3.42 -8.80
C TRP A 290 9.41 3.37 -9.22
N GLU A 291 8.61 4.33 -8.75
CA GLU A 291 7.20 4.52 -9.19
C GLU A 291 6.34 3.26 -8.99
N PHE A 292 6.52 2.61 -7.85
CA PHE A 292 5.91 1.33 -7.47
C PHE A 292 5.26 1.44 -6.08
N PRO A 293 4.06 2.07 -5.99
CA PRO A 293 3.33 2.27 -4.74
C PRO A 293 2.63 1.00 -4.25
N ASN A 294 2.27 0.96 -2.97
CA ASN A 294 1.49 -0.14 -2.37
C ASN A 294 2.05 -1.54 -2.72
N PRO A 295 3.35 -1.80 -2.50
CA PRO A 295 3.95 -3.05 -2.89
C PRO A 295 3.38 -4.19 -2.05
N ASP A 296 2.88 -5.24 -2.70
CA ASP A 296 2.72 -6.54 -2.06
C ASP A 296 3.61 -7.59 -2.72
N VAL A 297 4.34 -8.34 -1.89
CA VAL A 297 5.40 -9.26 -2.31
C VAL A 297 5.13 -10.67 -1.80
N VAL A 298 5.10 -11.62 -2.72
CA VAL A 298 5.00 -13.05 -2.43
C VAL A 298 6.14 -13.83 -3.05
N LYS A 299 6.42 -15.03 -2.51
CA LYS A 299 7.44 -15.93 -3.04
C LYS A 299 6.81 -17.16 -3.68
N VAL A 300 7.25 -17.48 -4.89
CA VAL A 300 6.92 -18.71 -5.62
C VAL A 300 8.22 -19.39 -6.04
N GLY A 301 8.48 -20.58 -5.48
CA GLY A 301 9.73 -21.30 -5.71
C GLY A 301 10.96 -20.44 -5.38
N LYS A 302 11.75 -20.10 -6.39
CA LYS A 302 12.97 -19.28 -6.27
C LYS A 302 12.76 -17.80 -6.63
N LEU A 303 11.55 -17.41 -7.00
CA LEU A 303 11.23 -16.06 -7.46
C LEU A 303 10.34 -15.34 -6.46
N TYR A 304 10.56 -14.04 -6.34
CA TYR A 304 9.62 -13.11 -5.73
C TYR A 304 8.79 -12.48 -6.82
N TYR A 305 7.50 -12.35 -6.58
CA TYR A 305 6.58 -11.57 -7.38
C TYR A 305 6.12 -10.39 -6.54
N ALA A 306 6.06 -9.21 -7.16
CA ALA A 306 5.57 -8.00 -6.55
C ALA A 306 4.43 -7.41 -7.37
N TYR A 307 3.46 -6.84 -6.66
CA TYR A 307 2.30 -6.19 -7.24
C TYR A 307 2.17 -4.78 -6.65
N ALA A 308 1.80 -3.83 -7.51
CA ALA A 308 1.55 -2.43 -7.14
C ALA A 308 0.41 -1.88 -7.99
N ASP A 309 -0.12 -0.71 -7.68
CA ASP A 309 -1.12 0.00 -8.50
C ASP A 309 -0.56 1.34 -9.04
N ALA A 310 0.44 1.22 -9.91
CA ALA A 310 1.23 2.34 -10.38
C ALA A 310 0.46 3.29 -11.31
N SER A 311 0.77 4.59 -11.26
CA SER A 311 0.13 5.65 -12.07
C SER A 311 0.68 5.77 -13.50
N GLY A 312 0.19 6.73 -14.29
CA GLY A 312 0.79 7.11 -15.58
C GLY A 312 0.17 6.45 -16.82
N TYR A 313 -0.99 5.80 -16.69
CA TYR A 313 -1.71 5.17 -17.80
C TYR A 313 -2.82 6.05 -18.39
N ALA A 314 -3.28 7.06 -17.65
CA ALA A 314 -4.22 8.09 -18.12
C ALA A 314 -4.05 9.39 -17.30
N ASN A 315 -4.60 10.50 -17.80
CA ASN A 315 -4.48 11.83 -17.20
C ASN A 315 -5.44 12.08 -16.01
N HIS A 316 -5.91 11.03 -15.35
CA HIS A 316 -6.79 11.12 -14.20
C HIS A 316 -6.12 10.43 -13.00
N PRO A 317 -6.12 11.04 -11.80
CA PRO A 317 -5.32 10.56 -10.66
C PRO A 317 -5.71 9.16 -10.18
N TRP A 318 -6.96 8.77 -10.42
CA TRP A 318 -7.51 7.48 -9.99
C TRP A 318 -7.47 6.45 -11.12
N THR A 319 -8.32 6.62 -12.13
CA THR A 319 -8.36 5.74 -13.33
C THR A 319 -7.09 5.69 -14.17
N GLY A 320 -6.12 6.57 -13.95
CA GLY A 320 -4.79 6.51 -14.56
C GLY A 320 -3.82 5.55 -13.86
N ARG A 321 -4.26 4.81 -12.84
CA ARG A 321 -3.49 3.78 -12.16
C ARG A 321 -3.93 2.39 -12.62
N LYS A 322 -2.99 1.45 -12.69
CA LYS A 322 -3.24 0.05 -13.03
C LYS A 322 -2.41 -0.86 -12.14
N ILE A 323 -2.90 -2.09 -11.91
CA ILE A 323 -2.08 -3.10 -11.22
C ILE A 323 -0.90 -3.46 -12.12
N VAL A 324 0.32 -3.42 -11.58
CA VAL A 324 1.57 -3.74 -12.27
C VAL A 324 2.24 -4.92 -11.57
N GLU A 325 2.75 -5.84 -12.38
CA GLU A 325 3.50 -7.01 -11.93
C GLU A 325 5.00 -6.79 -12.11
N ALA A 326 5.80 -7.20 -11.12
CA ALA A 326 7.25 -7.27 -11.20
C ALA A 326 7.77 -8.59 -10.61
N VAL A 327 8.97 -8.99 -11.01
CA VAL A 327 9.62 -10.23 -10.56
C VAL A 327 11.06 -9.98 -10.13
N SER A 328 11.53 -10.75 -9.15
CA SER A 328 12.91 -10.69 -8.66
C SER A 328 13.43 -12.06 -8.23
N ARG A 329 14.74 -12.27 -8.31
CA ARG A 329 15.42 -13.46 -7.78
C ARG A 329 15.93 -13.28 -6.35
N ASP A 330 16.17 -12.03 -5.94
CA ASP A 330 16.79 -11.69 -4.66
C ASP A 330 15.90 -10.81 -3.77
N GLY A 331 14.80 -10.28 -4.30
CA GLY A 331 13.90 -9.38 -3.61
C GLY A 331 14.38 -7.92 -3.59
N LEU A 332 15.52 -7.61 -4.22
CA LEU A 332 16.12 -6.27 -4.25
C LEU A 332 16.16 -5.68 -5.66
N ASN A 333 16.44 -6.51 -6.65
CA ASN A 333 16.58 -6.14 -8.05
C ASN A 333 15.37 -6.67 -8.81
N TRP A 334 14.54 -5.76 -9.32
CA TRP A 334 13.23 -6.08 -9.85
C TRP A 334 13.13 -5.80 -11.35
N GLN A 335 12.48 -6.71 -12.07
CA GLN A 335 12.09 -6.55 -13.46
C GLN A 335 10.58 -6.36 -13.52
N VAL A 336 10.13 -5.23 -14.06
CA VAL A 336 8.70 -4.98 -14.31
C VAL A 336 8.26 -5.81 -15.51
N LEU A 337 7.11 -6.48 -15.40
CA LEU A 337 6.59 -7.38 -16.44
C LEU A 337 5.47 -6.76 -17.27
N GLY A 338 4.66 -5.87 -16.68
CA GLY A 338 3.53 -5.24 -17.35
C GLY A 338 2.36 -4.96 -16.41
N TYR A 339 1.26 -4.47 -16.97
CA TYR A 339 0.08 -4.04 -16.23
C TYR A 339 -1.12 -4.97 -16.47
N ILE A 340 -2.14 -4.83 -15.63
CA ILE A 340 -3.44 -5.51 -15.72
C ILE A 340 -4.53 -4.44 -15.83
N GLU A 341 -5.42 -4.55 -16.82
CA GLU A 341 -6.56 -3.65 -16.98
C GLU A 341 -7.56 -3.79 -15.83
N PRO A 342 -8.32 -2.74 -15.48
CA PRO A 342 -9.45 -2.86 -14.57
C PRO A 342 -10.52 -3.89 -14.99
N ASP A 343 -11.45 -4.17 -14.09
CA ASP A 343 -12.68 -4.89 -14.44
C ASP A 343 -13.58 -4.01 -15.32
N ALA A 344 -14.35 -4.61 -16.23
CA ALA A 344 -15.21 -3.85 -17.16
C ALA A 344 -16.26 -2.96 -16.45
N ASP A 345 -16.64 -3.30 -15.22
CA ASP A 345 -17.59 -2.56 -14.39
C ASP A 345 -16.90 -1.70 -13.30
N ALA A 346 -15.57 -1.60 -13.31
CA ALA A 346 -14.80 -0.82 -12.35
C ALA A 346 -13.87 0.16 -13.09
N PRO A 347 -13.94 1.46 -12.82
CA PRO A 347 -13.10 2.45 -13.50
C PRO A 347 -11.62 2.31 -13.12
N ALA A 348 -11.30 1.68 -11.98
CA ALA A 348 -9.95 1.33 -11.57
C ALA A 348 -9.94 0.18 -10.56
N ILE A 349 -8.81 -0.52 -10.48
CA ILE A 349 -8.51 -1.57 -9.50
C ILE A 349 -7.19 -1.24 -8.79
N HIS A 350 -7.19 -1.19 -7.46
CA HIS A 350 -6.06 -0.69 -6.68
C HIS A 350 -5.72 -1.59 -5.47
N VAL A 351 -4.56 -1.29 -4.88
CA VAL A 351 -4.04 -1.87 -3.63
C VAL A 351 -4.08 -3.41 -3.66
N PRO A 352 -3.30 -4.03 -4.57
CA PRO A 352 -3.29 -5.46 -4.75
C PRO A 352 -2.68 -6.19 -3.54
N GLU A 353 -3.25 -7.32 -3.18
CA GLU A 353 -2.73 -8.23 -2.14
C GLU A 353 -2.68 -9.65 -2.69
N ALA A 354 -1.53 -10.30 -2.61
CA ALA A 354 -1.26 -11.58 -3.23
C ALA A 354 -1.30 -12.73 -2.22
N LEU A 355 -1.87 -13.85 -2.65
CA LEU A 355 -1.84 -15.13 -1.95
C LEU A 355 -1.33 -16.20 -2.91
N VAL A 356 -0.36 -16.99 -2.46
CA VAL A 356 0.14 -18.16 -3.19
C VAL A 356 -0.48 -19.43 -2.63
N LEU A 357 -1.12 -20.21 -3.50
CA LEU A 357 -1.68 -21.52 -3.15
C LEU A 357 -1.14 -22.60 -4.09
N ASN A 358 -0.90 -23.79 -3.52
CA ASN A 358 -0.63 -25.01 -4.29
C ASN A 358 -1.92 -25.81 -4.41
N GLU A 359 -2.50 -25.85 -5.60
CA GLU A 359 -3.76 -26.54 -5.88
C GLU A 359 -3.55 -27.66 -6.89
N LYS A 360 -3.70 -28.92 -6.46
CA LYS A 360 -3.61 -30.11 -7.32
C LYS A 360 -2.34 -30.16 -8.19
N GLY A 361 -1.20 -29.77 -7.62
CA GLY A 361 0.09 -29.76 -8.31
C GLY A 361 0.35 -28.54 -9.19
N ALA A 362 -0.53 -27.53 -9.18
CA ALA A 362 -0.32 -26.25 -9.82
C ALA A 362 -0.17 -25.14 -8.78
N THR A 363 0.86 -24.31 -8.91
CA THR A 363 1.02 -23.11 -8.10
C THR A 363 0.17 -21.99 -8.71
N ARG A 364 -0.67 -21.36 -7.89
CA ARG A 364 -1.51 -20.23 -8.29
C ARG A 364 -1.20 -19.02 -7.44
N ILE A 365 -1.11 -17.87 -8.10
CA ILE A 365 -1.13 -16.57 -7.45
C ILE A 365 -2.54 -16.03 -7.57
N TYR A 366 -3.17 -15.75 -6.43
CA TYR A 366 -4.41 -15.00 -6.32
C TYR A 366 -4.06 -13.55 -5.98
N LEU A 367 -4.66 -12.59 -6.68
CA LEU A 367 -4.61 -11.17 -6.33
C LEU A 367 -5.98 -10.72 -5.87
N PHE A 368 -6.03 -10.19 -4.65
CA PHE A 368 -7.16 -9.45 -4.12
C PHE A 368 -6.96 -7.97 -4.43
N TYR A 369 -8.01 -7.29 -4.85
CA TYR A 369 -7.93 -5.87 -5.23
C TYR A 369 -9.23 -5.15 -4.93
N ALA A 370 -9.12 -3.86 -4.64
CA ALA A 370 -10.26 -3.00 -4.38
C ALA A 370 -10.74 -2.34 -5.67
N CYS A 371 -12.06 -2.30 -5.90
CA CYS A 371 -12.65 -1.69 -7.08
C CYS A 371 -13.24 -0.31 -6.72
N GLN A 372 -12.86 0.73 -7.48
CA GLN A 372 -13.42 2.06 -7.27
C GLN A 372 -14.88 2.16 -7.70
N ILE A 373 -15.59 3.13 -7.11
CA ILE A 373 -16.96 3.50 -7.48
C ILE A 373 -16.94 4.36 -8.75
N GLY A 374 -16.19 5.46 -8.75
CA GLY A 374 -16.13 6.45 -9.82
C GLY A 374 -17.46 7.18 -10.05
N GLY A 375 -17.72 7.55 -11.31
CA GLY A 375 -18.92 8.29 -11.72
C GLY A 375 -18.61 9.72 -12.20
N GLU A 376 -19.65 10.36 -12.73
CA GLU A 376 -19.64 11.73 -13.25
C GLU A 376 -20.91 12.48 -12.78
N PRO A 377 -20.90 13.82 -12.62
CA PRO A 377 -19.76 14.74 -12.80
C PRO A 377 -18.80 14.78 -11.60
N GLU A 378 -19.19 14.17 -10.47
CA GLU A 378 -18.35 14.05 -9.28
C GLU A 378 -17.82 12.62 -9.18
N TYR A 379 -16.50 12.48 -9.28
CA TYR A 379 -15.84 11.18 -9.19
C TYR A 379 -15.79 10.69 -7.74
N ASP A 380 -16.42 9.56 -7.43
CA ASP A 380 -16.28 8.91 -6.13
C ASP A 380 -15.01 8.05 -6.08
N TYR A 381 -14.00 8.54 -5.36
CA TYR A 381 -12.69 7.89 -5.23
C TYR A 381 -12.74 6.63 -4.35
N ARG A 382 -13.82 6.41 -3.60
CA ARG A 382 -13.92 5.32 -2.63
C ARG A 382 -14.00 3.96 -3.32
N TYR A 383 -13.66 2.92 -2.55
CA TYR A 383 -13.81 1.53 -2.94
C TYR A 383 -15.02 0.92 -2.23
N ASN A 384 -15.88 0.20 -2.95
CA ASN A 384 -17.09 -0.42 -2.35
C ASN A 384 -17.14 -1.95 -2.42
N ARG A 385 -16.12 -2.56 -3.03
CA ARG A 385 -16.01 -4.00 -3.18
C ARG A 385 -14.55 -4.42 -3.35
N ILE A 386 -14.25 -5.60 -2.84
CA ILE A 386 -12.99 -6.33 -3.04
C ILE A 386 -13.30 -7.54 -3.93
N ARG A 387 -12.44 -7.78 -4.91
CA ARG A 387 -12.53 -8.92 -5.83
C ARG A 387 -11.21 -9.68 -5.86
N THR A 388 -11.23 -10.81 -6.55
CA THR A 388 -10.04 -11.63 -6.78
C THR A 388 -9.88 -12.02 -8.24
N MET A 389 -8.63 -12.08 -8.68
CA MET A 389 -8.20 -12.69 -9.93
C MET A 389 -7.07 -13.66 -9.64
N TRP A 390 -6.82 -14.63 -10.52
CA TRP A 390 -5.74 -15.57 -10.34
C TRP A 390 -5.06 -15.94 -11.65
N ARG A 391 -3.80 -16.34 -11.55
CA ARG A 391 -3.09 -17.02 -12.63
C ARG A 391 -2.31 -18.20 -12.10
N THR A 392 -2.17 -19.22 -12.93
CA THR A 392 -1.24 -20.32 -12.68
C THR A 392 0.16 -19.85 -13.05
N VAL A 393 1.13 -20.14 -12.18
CA VAL A 393 2.55 -19.88 -12.40
C VAL A 393 3.31 -21.21 -12.32
N SER A 394 4.35 -21.35 -13.13
CA SER A 394 5.24 -22.50 -13.09
C SER A 394 6.56 -22.12 -12.43
N ASP A 395 7.15 -23.04 -11.68
CA ASP A 395 8.48 -22.85 -11.05
C ASP A 395 9.61 -22.60 -12.07
N GLU A 396 9.34 -22.86 -13.36
CA GLU A 396 10.26 -22.71 -14.49
C GLU A 396 9.95 -21.50 -15.39
N GLU A 397 8.94 -20.66 -15.06
CA GLU A 397 8.61 -19.50 -15.91
C GLU A 397 9.84 -18.57 -15.96
N PRO A 398 10.52 -18.40 -17.11
CA PRO A 398 11.55 -17.39 -17.22
C PRO A 398 10.90 -16.00 -17.07
N PRO A 399 11.60 -15.04 -16.43
CA PRO A 399 11.10 -13.66 -16.28
C PRO A 399 10.57 -13.04 -17.58
#